data_AF-A0AA37XFR7-F1
#
_entry.id   AF-A0AA37XFR7-F1
#
_cell.length_a   1.000
_cell.length_b   1.000
_cell.length_c   1.000
_cell.angle_alpha   90.00
_cell.angle_beta   90.00
_cell.angle_gamma   90.00
#
_symmetry.space_group_name_H-M   'P 1'
#
loop_
_entity.id
_entity.type
_entity.pdbx_description
1 polymer ?
#
loop_
_entity_poly.entity_id
_entity_poly.type
_entity_poly.pdbx_seq_one_letter_code
_entity_poly.pdbx_strand_id
1 'polypeptide(L)'
;MRGDLRAGAMVGTTRRGRRREAWVGEGIAPAGGVRATAADVARLAAAILAGGVPGLAALEPRTTLERDGLGPAWLTSQVPTPGGASRTITWHNGGTGGFRSYLGLDRERGRAVVAISPRASAPDRAARAWLAG
;
A
#
# COMPACT_ATOMS: atom_id res chain seq x y z
N MET A 1 7.52 -24.65 -10.63
CA MET A 1 7.25 -23.20 -10.70
C MET A 1 7.62 -22.52 -9.38
N ARG A 2 8.92 -22.54 -9.01
CA ARG A 2 9.49 -21.84 -7.83
C ARG A 2 10.62 -20.88 -8.22
N GLY A 3 10.90 -20.74 -9.52
CA GLY A 3 12.07 -20.03 -10.05
C GLY A 3 12.03 -18.51 -9.87
N ASP A 4 10.83 -17.92 -9.70
CA ASP A 4 10.67 -16.47 -9.65
C ASP A 4 10.76 -15.88 -8.23
N LEU A 5 11.10 -16.70 -7.24
CA LEU A 5 11.22 -16.27 -5.84
C LEU A 5 12.68 -16.22 -5.41
N ARG A 6 13.06 -15.12 -4.75
CA ARG A 6 14.37 -15.03 -4.09
C ARG A 6 14.48 -16.10 -3.00
N ALA A 7 15.69 -16.62 -2.80
CA ALA A 7 15.99 -17.45 -1.64
C ALA A 7 15.61 -16.71 -0.36
N GLY A 8 14.91 -17.38 0.56
CA GLY A 8 14.44 -16.78 1.81
C GLY A 8 13.16 -15.94 1.70
N ALA A 9 12.47 -15.94 0.55
CA ALA A 9 11.15 -15.30 0.44
C ALA A 9 10.19 -15.84 1.52
N MET A 10 9.59 -14.93 2.27
CA MET A 10 8.62 -15.29 3.31
C MET A 10 7.43 -16.03 2.71
N VAL A 11 6.89 -16.99 3.48
CA VAL A 11 5.67 -17.69 3.11
C VAL A 11 4.48 -17.05 3.81
N GLY A 12 3.55 -16.54 3.01
CA GLY A 12 2.35 -15.91 3.51
C GLY A 12 1.35 -16.94 4.03
N THR A 13 0.48 -16.50 4.93
CA THR A 13 -0.56 -17.36 5.52
C THR A 13 -1.93 -16.73 5.46
N THR A 14 -2.98 -17.55 5.54
CA THR A 14 -4.33 -17.04 5.77
C THR A 14 -4.44 -16.42 7.14
N ARG A 15 -5.55 -15.72 7.41
CA ARG A 15 -5.88 -15.24 8.75
C ARG A 15 -5.86 -16.35 9.82
N ARG A 16 -6.13 -17.61 9.44
CA ARG A 16 -6.09 -18.80 10.32
C ARG A 16 -4.74 -19.53 10.32
N GLY A 17 -3.68 -18.92 9.79
CA GLY A 17 -2.31 -19.48 9.81
C GLY A 17 -2.01 -20.53 8.74
N ARG A 18 -2.95 -20.85 7.83
CA ARG A 18 -2.68 -21.81 6.75
C ARG A 18 -1.75 -21.20 5.71
N ARG A 19 -0.65 -21.88 5.37
CA ARG A 19 0.28 -21.46 4.32
C ARG A 19 -0.43 -21.27 2.98
N ARG A 20 0.07 -20.33 2.18
CA ARG A 20 -0.43 -20.03 0.84
C ARG A 20 0.74 -19.95 -0.12
N GLU A 21 0.54 -20.55 -1.29
CA GLU A 21 1.50 -20.43 -2.38
C GLU A 21 1.57 -18.98 -2.85
N ALA A 22 2.78 -18.59 -3.28
CA ALA A 22 2.97 -17.29 -3.89
C ALA A 22 2.18 -17.23 -5.20
N TRP A 23 1.51 -16.11 -5.44
CA TRP A 23 0.95 -15.83 -6.76
C TRP A 23 2.11 -15.54 -7.71
N VAL A 24 2.25 -16.38 -8.73
CA VAL A 24 3.32 -16.34 -9.74
C VAL A 24 2.69 -16.46 -11.13
N GLY A 25 3.38 -15.96 -12.15
CA GLY A 25 2.90 -15.93 -13.54
C GLY A 25 2.70 -14.52 -14.08
N GLU A 26 2.86 -14.38 -15.39
CA GLU A 26 2.89 -13.09 -16.08
C GLU A 26 1.53 -12.35 -16.01
N GLY A 27 0.42 -13.08 -16.10
CA GLY A 27 -0.93 -12.50 -16.09
C GLY A 27 -1.30 -11.80 -14.77
N ILE A 28 -0.68 -12.16 -13.65
CA ILE A 28 -0.92 -11.50 -12.35
C ILE A 28 0.18 -10.48 -12.01
N ALA A 29 1.27 -10.44 -12.79
CA ALA A 29 2.42 -9.60 -12.49
C ALA A 29 2.06 -8.11 -12.33
N PRO A 30 1.22 -7.51 -13.21
CA PRO A 30 0.84 -6.10 -13.10
C PRO A 30 -0.02 -5.77 -11.87
N ALA A 31 -0.82 -6.73 -11.38
CA ALA A 31 -1.77 -6.50 -10.30
C ALA A 31 -1.26 -6.93 -8.91
N GLY A 32 -0.38 -7.93 -8.84
CA GLY A 32 0.05 -8.53 -7.57
C GLY A 32 1.42 -9.20 -7.60
N GLY A 33 2.19 -9.06 -8.68
CA GLY A 33 3.53 -9.66 -8.79
C GLY A 33 4.66 -8.83 -8.18
N VAL A 34 4.40 -7.56 -7.86
CA VAL A 34 5.40 -6.67 -7.25
C VAL A 34 5.76 -7.19 -5.86
N ARG A 35 7.06 -7.35 -5.62
CA ARG A 35 7.64 -7.75 -4.33
C ARG A 35 8.69 -6.72 -3.93
N ALA A 36 8.56 -6.18 -2.73
CA ALA A 36 9.47 -5.19 -2.20
C ALA A 36 9.62 -5.39 -0.69
N THR A 37 10.77 -4.97 -0.15
CA THR A 37 10.91 -4.87 1.31
C THR A 37 10.19 -3.61 1.82
N ALA A 38 9.88 -3.54 3.11
CA ALA A 38 9.35 -2.32 3.70
C ALA A 38 10.30 -1.12 3.49
N ALA A 39 11.62 -1.36 3.50
CA ALA A 39 12.64 -0.34 3.25
C ALA A 39 12.60 0.19 1.81
N ASP A 40 12.40 -0.69 0.82
CA ASP A 40 12.29 -0.26 -0.59
C ASP A 40 11.04 0.59 -0.81
N VAL A 41 9.90 0.20 -0.24
CA VAL A 41 8.67 0.99 -0.32
C VAL A 41 8.80 2.29 0.45
N ALA A 42 9.52 2.32 1.58
CA ALA A 42 9.78 3.56 2.32
C ALA A 42 10.64 4.54 1.50
N ARG A 43 11.64 4.05 0.75
CA ARG A 43 12.42 4.89 -0.19
C ARG A 43 11.54 5.46 -1.30
N LEU A 44 10.65 4.64 -1.87
CA LEU A 44 9.66 5.10 -2.85
C LEU A 44 8.78 6.20 -2.26
N ALA A 45 8.24 5.99 -1.05
CA ALA A 45 7.41 6.97 -0.37
C ALA A 45 8.14 8.29 -0.11
N ALA A 46 9.40 8.23 0.35
CA ALA A 46 10.22 9.42 0.55
C ALA A 46 10.46 10.18 -0.77
N ALA A 47 10.75 9.47 -1.86
CA ALA A 47 10.95 10.07 -3.17
C ALA A 47 9.67 10.71 -3.73
N ILE A 48 8.52 10.08 -3.51
CA ILE A 48 7.20 10.65 -3.85
C ILE A 48 6.96 11.95 -3.07
N LEU A 49 7.17 11.94 -1.75
CA LEU A 49 6.96 13.11 -0.90
C LEU A 49 7.93 14.26 -1.23
N ALA A 50 9.13 13.95 -1.70
CA ALA A 50 10.08 14.96 -2.17
C ALA A 50 9.67 15.64 -3.48
N GLY A 51 8.70 15.10 -4.23
CA GLY A 51 8.11 15.76 -5.40
C GLY A 51 8.96 15.76 -6.68
N GLY A 52 10.11 15.10 -6.68
CA GLY A 52 11.07 15.10 -7.80
C GLY A 52 11.01 13.89 -8.74
N VAL A 53 10.02 13.01 -8.58
CA VAL A 53 9.94 11.75 -9.35
C VAL A 53 8.96 11.84 -10.53
N PRO A 54 9.26 11.19 -11.67
CA PRO A 54 8.29 11.06 -12.75
C PRO A 54 7.00 10.37 -12.28
N GLY A 55 5.87 10.74 -12.88
CA GLY A 55 4.59 10.05 -12.66
C GLY A 55 3.78 10.54 -11.44
N LEU A 56 4.16 11.63 -10.77
CA LEU A 56 3.42 12.18 -9.63
C LEU A 56 1.96 12.57 -9.95
N ALA A 57 1.67 12.87 -11.23
CA ALA A 57 0.30 13.09 -11.69
C ALA A 57 -0.64 11.87 -11.49
N ALA A 58 -0.10 10.69 -11.19
CA ALA A 58 -0.88 9.51 -10.82
C ALA A 58 -1.53 9.62 -9.43
N LEU A 59 -0.98 10.47 -8.55
CA LEU A 59 -1.49 10.70 -7.20
C LEU A 59 -2.71 11.62 -7.19
N GLU A 60 -2.89 12.39 -8.26
CA GLU A 60 -3.99 13.34 -8.38
C GLU A 60 -5.30 12.62 -8.75
N PRO A 61 -6.36 12.77 -7.95
CA PRO A 61 -7.67 12.22 -8.30
C PRO A 61 -8.18 12.76 -9.65
N ARG A 62 -8.63 11.86 -10.50
CA ARG A 62 -9.25 12.19 -11.80
C ARG A 62 -10.76 12.05 -11.80
N THR A 63 -11.28 11.27 -10.85
CA THR A 63 -12.71 11.09 -10.62
C THR A 63 -12.93 10.80 -9.14
N THR A 64 -14.19 10.76 -8.72
CA THR A 64 -14.60 10.45 -7.35
C THR A 64 -15.54 9.25 -7.37
N LEU A 65 -15.35 8.34 -6.44
CA LEU A 65 -16.29 7.27 -6.14
C LEU A 65 -16.69 7.38 -4.67
N GLU A 66 -17.98 7.56 -4.41
CA GLU A 66 -18.51 7.92 -3.10
C GLU A 66 -17.80 9.16 -2.52
N ARG A 67 -16.94 8.97 -1.52
CA ARG A 67 -16.16 10.03 -0.86
C ARG A 67 -14.66 9.96 -1.16
N ASP A 68 -14.23 8.98 -1.95
CA ASP A 68 -12.83 8.75 -2.26
C ASP A 68 -12.50 9.24 -3.68
N GLY A 69 -11.40 9.96 -3.79
CA GLY A 69 -10.81 10.34 -5.08
C GLY A 69 -10.03 9.17 -5.68
N LEU A 70 -10.15 8.98 -6.99
CA LEU A 70 -9.49 7.91 -7.75
C LEU A 70 -8.48 8.50 -8.73
N GLY A 71 -7.19 8.22 -8.50
CA GLY A 71 -6.10 8.44 -9.45
C GLY A 71 -5.65 7.13 -10.10
N PRO A 72 -4.76 7.17 -11.11
CA PRO A 72 -4.15 5.97 -11.68
C PRO A 72 -3.47 5.09 -10.61
N ALA A 73 -4.13 3.99 -10.22
CA ALA A 73 -3.70 3.05 -9.16
C ALA A 73 -3.62 3.64 -7.73
N TRP A 74 -4.12 4.85 -7.50
CA TRP A 74 -4.12 5.51 -6.18
C TRP A 74 -5.52 5.92 -5.76
N LEU A 75 -5.78 5.84 -4.46
CA LEU A 75 -6.99 6.35 -3.85
C LEU A 75 -6.63 7.53 -2.95
N THR A 76 -7.54 8.48 -2.80
CA THR A 76 -7.40 9.61 -1.86
C THR A 76 -8.65 9.69 -0.99
N SER A 77 -8.47 9.66 0.33
CA SER A 77 -9.57 9.65 1.30
C SER A 77 -9.40 10.74 2.34
N GLN A 78 -10.51 11.27 2.84
CA GLN A 78 -10.55 12.08 4.06
C GLN A 78 -10.56 11.17 5.28
N VAL A 79 -9.52 11.26 6.12
CA VAL A 79 -9.37 10.45 7.32
C VAL A 79 -9.53 11.33 8.57
N PRO A 80 -10.51 11.06 9.45
CA PRO A 80 -10.70 11.81 10.68
C PRO A 80 -9.47 11.74 11.59
N THR A 81 -9.17 12.85 12.24
CA THR A 81 -8.16 12.96 13.30
C THR A 81 -8.83 12.98 14.68
N PRO A 82 -8.11 12.64 15.76
CA PRO A 82 -8.59 12.77 17.13
C PRO A 82 -9.05 14.19 17.51
N GLY A 83 -8.49 15.22 16.86
CA GLY A 83 -8.86 16.63 17.07
C GLY A 83 -10.11 17.10 16.32
N GLY A 84 -10.85 16.22 15.65
CA GLY A 84 -12.08 16.54 14.92
C GLY A 84 -11.88 17.10 13.50
N ALA A 85 -10.63 17.44 13.12
CA ALA A 85 -10.28 17.73 11.72
C ALA A 85 -10.15 16.44 10.90
N SER A 86 -10.09 16.57 9.57
CA SER A 86 -9.76 15.47 8.65
C SER A 86 -8.41 15.68 7.97
N ARG A 87 -7.77 14.60 7.55
CA ARG A 87 -6.54 14.59 6.73
C ARG A 87 -6.83 13.99 5.37
N THR A 88 -6.32 14.63 4.33
CA THR A 88 -6.28 14.07 2.98
C THR A 88 -5.14 13.06 2.91
N ILE A 89 -5.46 11.77 2.83
CA ILE A 89 -4.48 10.69 2.70
C ILE A 89 -4.56 10.10 1.31
N THR A 90 -3.45 10.10 0.57
CA THR A 90 -3.30 9.36 -0.69
C THR A 90 -2.72 7.98 -0.39
N TRP A 91 -3.32 6.92 -0.90
CA TRP A 91 -2.96 5.56 -0.50
C TRP A 91 -3.21 4.52 -1.59
N HIS A 92 -2.53 3.39 -1.45
CA HIS A 92 -2.84 2.17 -2.18
C HIS A 92 -2.56 0.96 -1.26
N ASN A 93 -3.37 -0.08 -1.41
CA ASN A 93 -3.23 -1.31 -0.65
C ASN A 93 -3.10 -2.51 -1.61
N GLY A 94 -2.65 -3.63 -1.07
CA GLY A 94 -2.41 -4.83 -1.86
C GLY A 94 -2.73 -6.10 -1.08
N GLY A 95 -3.05 -7.15 -1.82
CA GLY A 95 -3.37 -8.44 -1.21
C GLY A 95 -3.13 -9.61 -2.16
N THR A 96 -2.49 -10.65 -1.62
CA THR A 96 -2.43 -11.99 -2.25
C THR A 96 -3.12 -13.01 -1.35
N GLY A 97 -3.05 -14.30 -1.67
CA GLY A 97 -3.59 -15.33 -0.79
C GLY A 97 -3.04 -15.30 0.64
N GLY A 98 -1.79 -14.87 0.83
CA GLY A 98 -1.07 -14.96 2.10
C GLY A 98 -0.54 -13.65 2.69
N PHE A 99 -0.64 -12.53 1.97
CA PHE A 99 -0.09 -11.24 2.39
C PHE A 99 -1.11 -10.12 2.25
N ARG A 100 -0.96 -9.06 3.05
CA ARG A 100 -1.59 -7.76 2.85
C ARG A 100 -0.54 -6.65 2.97
N SER A 101 -0.73 -5.57 2.23
CA SER A 101 0.12 -4.38 2.31
C SER A 101 -0.74 -3.12 2.26
N TYR A 102 -0.19 -2.03 2.82
CA TYR A 102 -0.76 -0.69 2.75
C TYR A 102 0.39 0.32 2.65
N LEU A 103 0.28 1.27 1.73
CA LEU A 103 1.09 2.48 1.64
C LEU A 103 0.15 3.69 1.72
N GLY A 104 0.35 4.55 2.71
CA GLY A 104 -0.37 5.81 2.86
C GLY A 104 0.58 6.99 2.93
N LEU A 105 0.17 8.11 2.33
CA LEU A 105 0.91 9.35 2.19
C LEU A 105 0.04 10.51 2.71
N ASP A 106 0.53 11.22 3.72
CA ASP A 106 0.08 12.55 4.11
C ASP A 106 1.05 13.54 3.45
N ARG A 107 0.68 13.99 2.25
CA ARG A 107 1.53 14.84 1.41
C ARG A 107 1.67 16.24 2.00
N GLU A 108 0.66 16.73 2.72
CA GLU A 108 0.69 18.05 3.37
C GLU A 108 1.70 18.08 4.52
N ARG A 109 1.81 16.99 5.29
CA ARG A 109 2.75 16.90 6.42
C ARG A 109 4.10 16.25 6.08
N GLY A 110 4.29 15.82 4.83
CA GLY A 110 5.48 15.09 4.43
C GLY A 110 5.66 13.77 5.19
N ARG A 111 4.55 13.09 5.54
CA ARG A 111 4.58 11.83 6.30
C ARG A 111 4.07 10.68 5.45
N ALA A 112 4.65 9.50 5.66
CA ALA A 112 4.19 8.26 5.04
C ALA A 112 4.18 7.11 6.05
N VAL A 113 3.37 6.10 5.77
CA VAL A 113 3.40 4.83 6.47
C VAL A 113 3.36 3.68 5.47
N VAL A 114 4.24 2.70 5.68
CA VAL A 114 4.22 1.42 4.98
C VAL A 114 3.91 0.34 6.01
N ALA A 115 2.89 -0.46 5.75
CA ALA A 115 2.55 -1.59 6.60
C ALA A 115 2.45 -2.87 5.76
N ILE A 116 3.12 -3.93 6.20
CA ILE A 116 3.11 -5.24 5.55
C ILE A 116 2.69 -6.29 6.57
N SER A 117 1.73 -7.12 6.20
CA SER A 117 1.26 -8.24 7.01
C SER A 117 1.60 -9.56 6.30
N PRO A 118 2.39 -10.45 6.91
CA PRO A 118 2.65 -11.81 6.41
C PRO A 118 1.47 -12.77 6.64
N ARG A 119 0.29 -12.19 6.90
CA ARG A 119 -0.99 -12.87 7.05
C ARG A 119 -2.00 -12.15 6.18
N ALA A 120 -3.02 -12.87 5.70
CA ALA A 120 -4.17 -12.29 5.02
C ALA A 120 -5.09 -11.48 5.97
N SER A 121 -4.50 -10.49 6.65
CA SER A 121 -5.13 -9.57 7.60
C SER A 121 -4.68 -8.15 7.24
N ALA A 122 -5.66 -7.29 6.94
CA ALA A 122 -5.41 -5.93 6.44
C ALA A 122 -4.84 -5.03 7.56
N PRO A 123 -3.71 -4.33 7.33
CA PRO A 123 -3.16 -3.37 8.29
C PRO A 123 -3.76 -1.95 8.17
N ASP A 124 -4.60 -1.72 7.15
CA ASP A 124 -5.03 -0.40 6.66
C ASP A 124 -5.60 0.50 7.76
N ARG A 125 -6.47 -0.04 8.64
CA ARG A 125 -7.10 0.75 9.72
C ARG A 125 -6.05 1.29 10.70
N ALA A 126 -5.12 0.45 11.14
CA ALA A 126 -4.10 0.86 12.11
C ALA A 126 -3.10 1.83 11.46
N ALA A 127 -2.71 1.56 10.21
CA ALA A 127 -1.81 2.42 9.46
C ALA A 127 -2.41 3.82 9.22
N ARG A 128 -3.68 3.90 8.77
CA ARG A 128 -4.40 5.17 8.59
C ARG A 128 -4.53 5.96 9.88
N ALA A 129 -4.88 5.30 10.99
CA ALA A 129 -4.99 5.96 12.29
C ALA A 129 -3.64 6.56 12.74
N TRP A 130 -2.54 5.80 12.64
CA TRP A 130 -1.21 6.29 12.98
C TRP A 130 -0.78 7.50 12.13
N LEU A 131 -1.13 7.48 10.84
CA LEU A 131 -0.77 8.53 9.90
C LEU A 131 -1.57 9.82 10.15
N ALA A 132 -2.87 9.69 10.46
CA ALA A 132 -3.74 10.82 10.79
C ALA A 132 -3.31 11.55 12.08
N GLY A 133 -2.63 10.82 12.98
CA GLY A 133 -2.07 11.33 14.24
C GLY A 133 -2.99 11.08 15.39
#